data_AF-A0A1A9BI01-F1
#
_entry.id   AF-A0A1A9BI01-F1
#
_cell.length_a   1.000
_cell.length_b   1.000
_cell.length_c   1.000
_cell.angle_alpha   90.00
_cell.angle_beta   90.00
_cell.angle_gamma   90.00
#
_symmetry.space_group_name_H-M   'P 1'
#
loop_
_entity.id
_entity.type
_entity.pdbx_description
1 polymer ?
#
loop_
_entity_poly.entity_id
_entity_poly.type
_entity_poly.pdbx_seq_one_letter_code
_entity_poly.pdbx_strand_id
1 'polypeptide(L)'
;MRPAGHYPARMDGCVFCGIVTGGVPAFRVADEPDGVAFLDTRPVFKGHVLVVPRPHLVALADLPADALPGYFRFVRRIAVAVETGLGAGGTFVAMNNKVSQSVPHLHTHVVPRTKGDGLRGFFWPRTRYADDDEAQGYADRVAAALPAT
;
A
#
# COMPACT_ATOMS: atom_id res chain seq x y z
N MET A 1 -4.51 28.16 -8.43
CA MET A 1 -4.36 27.20 -9.54
C MET A 1 -2.92 26.71 -9.52
N ARG A 2 -2.64 25.46 -9.14
CA ARG A 2 -1.28 24.90 -9.03
C ARG A 2 -1.11 23.84 -10.12
N PRO A 3 0.09 23.68 -10.71
CA PRO A 3 0.26 22.91 -11.93
C PRO A 3 -0.01 21.45 -11.64
N ALA A 4 -0.82 20.83 -12.50
CA ALA A 4 -0.95 19.38 -12.54
C ALA A 4 0.45 18.82 -12.73
N GLY A 5 0.99 18.17 -11.68
CA GLY A 5 2.23 17.43 -11.79
C GLY A 5 2.10 16.47 -12.97
N HIS A 6 2.99 16.65 -13.95
CA HIS A 6 3.08 15.79 -15.12
C HIS A 6 3.54 14.41 -14.64
N TYR A 7 2.59 13.59 -14.24
CA TYR A 7 2.84 12.20 -13.92
C TYR A 7 2.79 11.38 -15.21
N PRO A 8 3.75 10.46 -15.44
CA PRO A 8 3.80 9.69 -16.66
C PRO A 8 2.48 8.95 -16.91
N ALA A 9 2.19 8.86 -18.21
CA ALA A 9 0.93 8.48 -18.80
C ALA A 9 0.35 7.18 -18.24
N ARG A 10 -1.00 7.10 -18.29
CA ARG A 10 -1.79 5.87 -18.23
C ARG A 10 -1.00 4.67 -18.77
N MET A 11 -0.84 3.62 -17.96
CA MET A 11 -0.61 2.30 -18.53
C MET A 11 -1.95 1.81 -19.09
N ASP A 12 -2.03 1.68 -20.41
CA ASP A 12 -3.18 1.09 -21.09
C ASP A 12 -3.51 -0.26 -20.45
N GLY A 13 -4.78 -0.43 -20.04
CA GLY A 13 -5.24 -1.64 -19.36
C GLY A 13 -5.04 -1.68 -17.83
N CYS A 14 -4.45 -0.68 -17.19
CA CYS A 14 -4.37 -0.64 -15.72
C CYS A 14 -5.75 -0.36 -15.09
N VAL A 15 -6.31 -1.36 -14.41
CA VAL A 15 -7.62 -1.25 -13.72
C VAL A 15 -7.65 -0.16 -12.65
N PHE A 16 -6.55 0.07 -11.92
CA PHE A 16 -6.48 1.12 -10.90
C PHE A 16 -6.42 2.51 -11.51
N CYS A 17 -5.72 2.72 -12.63
CA CYS A 17 -5.85 3.96 -13.40
C CYS A 17 -7.29 4.20 -13.88
N GLY A 18 -7.97 3.13 -14.30
CA GLY A 18 -9.41 3.16 -14.62
C GLY A 18 -10.25 3.63 -13.43
N ILE A 19 -10.00 3.09 -12.23
CA ILE A 19 -10.68 3.50 -11.00
C ILE A 19 -10.37 4.95 -10.65
N VAL A 20 -9.10 5.37 -10.68
CA VAL A 20 -8.68 6.76 -10.37
C VAL A 20 -9.36 7.76 -11.31
N THR A 21 -9.46 7.43 -12.60
CA THR A 21 -10.08 8.30 -13.62
C THR A 21 -11.61 8.18 -13.69
N GLY A 22 -12.21 7.24 -12.95
CA GLY A 22 -13.67 7.00 -12.95
C GLY A 22 -14.19 6.17 -14.13
N GLY A 23 -13.30 5.66 -15.00
CA GLY A 23 -13.67 4.77 -16.10
C GLY A 23 -13.99 3.34 -15.69
N VAL A 24 -13.57 2.94 -14.47
CA VAL A 24 -13.91 1.64 -13.86
C VAL A 24 -14.66 1.93 -12.54
N PRO A 25 -15.84 1.32 -12.32
CA PRO A 25 -16.59 1.51 -11.08
C PRO A 25 -15.85 0.90 -9.89
N ALA A 26 -15.93 1.57 -8.74
CA ALA A 26 -15.42 1.08 -7.47
C ALA A 26 -16.22 1.66 -6.30
N PHE A 27 -16.27 0.95 -5.17
CA PHE A 27 -16.79 1.49 -3.93
C PHE A 27 -15.72 2.38 -3.28
N ARG A 28 -15.71 3.66 -3.67
CA ARG A 28 -14.75 4.65 -3.20
C ARG A 28 -15.03 5.04 -1.75
N VAL A 29 -13.97 5.10 -0.96
CA VAL A 29 -13.96 5.58 0.43
C VAL A 29 -13.55 7.06 0.45
N ALA A 30 -12.53 7.44 -0.33
CA ALA A 30 -12.06 8.82 -0.46
C ALA A 30 -11.39 9.05 -1.81
N ASP A 31 -11.44 10.28 -2.31
CA ASP A 31 -10.83 10.73 -3.57
C ASP A 31 -10.18 12.10 -3.33
N GLU A 32 -8.87 12.12 -3.13
CA GLU A 32 -8.11 13.28 -2.62
C GLU A 32 -6.87 13.56 -3.48
N PRO A 33 -6.23 14.75 -3.40
CA PRO A 33 -5.05 15.05 -4.22
C PRO A 33 -3.93 14.00 -4.10
N ASP A 34 -3.70 13.49 -2.89
CA ASP A 34 -2.63 12.53 -2.58
C ASP A 34 -2.95 11.08 -3.02
N GLY A 35 -4.20 10.77 -3.38
CA GLY A 35 -4.57 9.42 -3.79
C GLY A 35 -6.08 9.14 -3.80
N VAL A 36 -6.42 7.91 -4.16
CA VAL A 36 -7.80 7.40 -4.13
C VAL A 36 -7.82 6.15 -3.26
N ALA A 37 -8.83 6.05 -2.38
CA ALA A 37 -9.06 4.92 -1.51
C ALA A 37 -10.40 4.25 -1.88
N PHE A 38 -10.41 2.92 -2.02
CA PHE A 38 -11.60 2.16 -2.43
C PHE A 38 -11.56 0.73 -1.89
N LEU A 39 -12.71 0.08 -1.77
CA LEU A 39 -12.78 -1.30 -1.29
C LEU A 39 -12.12 -2.28 -2.26
N ASP A 40 -11.37 -3.23 -1.71
CA ASP A 40 -10.92 -4.40 -2.46
C ASP A 40 -12.14 -5.27 -2.83
N THR A 41 -12.21 -5.67 -4.09
CA THR A 41 -13.27 -6.56 -4.61
C THR A 41 -13.12 -8.01 -4.14
N ARG A 42 -11.92 -8.42 -3.73
CA ARG A 42 -11.62 -9.74 -3.15
C ARG A 42 -10.94 -9.54 -1.78
N PRO A 43 -11.68 -9.03 -0.80
CA PRO A 43 -11.09 -8.57 0.45
C PRO A 43 -10.56 -9.73 1.30
N VAL A 44 -9.45 -9.51 2.00
CA VAL A 44 -8.97 -10.44 3.06
C VAL A 44 -10.01 -10.51 4.19
N PHE A 45 -10.50 -9.34 4.61
CA PHE A 45 -11.63 -9.18 5.53
C PHE A 45 -12.56 -8.07 5.03
N LYS A 46 -13.87 -8.19 5.30
CA LYS A 46 -14.85 -7.17 4.91
C LYS A 46 -14.42 -5.79 5.40
N GLY A 47 -14.42 -4.81 4.50
CA GLY A 47 -13.90 -3.47 4.78
C GLY A 47 -12.41 -3.26 4.45
N HIS A 48 -11.75 -4.24 3.82
CA HIS A 48 -10.42 -4.07 3.24
C HIS A 48 -10.42 -2.95 2.20
N VAL A 49 -9.63 -1.90 2.46
CA VAL A 49 -9.44 -0.74 1.59
C VAL A 49 -8.09 -0.82 0.90
N LEU A 50 -8.04 -0.49 -0.39
CA LEU A 50 -6.82 -0.22 -1.14
C LEU A 50 -6.65 1.29 -1.27
N VAL A 51 -5.44 1.79 -1.00
CA VAL A 51 -5.05 3.19 -1.19
C VAL A 51 -4.02 3.28 -2.30
N VAL A 52 -4.35 3.98 -3.39
CA VAL A 52 -3.46 4.14 -4.55
C VAL A 52 -3.09 5.61 -4.75
N PRO A 53 -1.84 5.93 -5.14
CA PRO A 53 -1.54 7.27 -5.62
C PRO A 53 -2.26 7.48 -6.95
N ARG A 54 -2.60 8.74 -7.26
CA ARG A 54 -3.17 9.11 -8.56
C ARG A 54 -2.25 8.78 -9.75
N PRO A 55 -0.93 9.07 -9.71
CA PRO A 55 -0.03 8.62 -10.76
C PRO A 55 0.04 7.11 -10.86
N HIS A 56 0.28 6.64 -12.09
CA HIS A 56 0.67 5.25 -12.29
C HIS A 56 2.13 5.07 -11.88
N LEU A 57 2.34 4.43 -10.74
CA LEU A 57 3.64 4.05 -10.17
C LEU A 57 3.56 2.56 -9.92
N VAL A 58 4.57 1.75 -10.23
CA VAL A 58 4.45 0.29 -10.09
C VAL A 58 4.65 -0.12 -8.65
N ALA A 59 5.70 0.37 -8.01
CA ALA A 59 6.10 0.01 -6.65
C ALA A 59 6.40 1.26 -5.80
N LEU A 60 6.62 1.05 -4.49
CA LEU A 60 6.95 2.12 -3.55
C LEU A 60 8.24 2.86 -3.95
N ALA A 61 9.19 2.14 -4.54
CA ALA A 61 10.44 2.72 -5.02
C ALA A 61 10.25 3.73 -6.17
N ASP A 62 9.11 3.68 -6.87
CA ASP A 62 8.79 4.63 -7.95
C ASP A 62 8.10 5.91 -7.41
N LEU A 63 7.70 5.92 -6.13
CA LEU A 63 7.05 7.07 -5.50
C LEU A 63 8.07 8.20 -5.28
N PRO A 64 7.86 9.39 -5.85
CA PRO A 64 8.73 10.54 -5.62
C PRO A 64 8.84 10.87 -4.12
N ALA A 65 10.06 11.19 -3.66
CA ALA A 65 10.33 11.45 -2.26
C ALA A 65 9.50 12.62 -1.68
N ASP A 66 9.17 13.62 -2.51
CA ASP A 66 8.33 14.76 -2.14
C ASP A 66 6.83 14.39 -2.01
N ALA A 67 6.37 13.35 -2.71
CA ALA A 67 5.02 12.81 -2.60
C ALA A 67 4.83 11.87 -1.40
N LEU A 68 5.92 11.29 -0.87
CA LEU A 68 5.91 10.32 0.22
C LEU A 68 5.12 10.80 1.46
N PRO A 69 5.30 12.04 1.96
CA PRO A 69 4.57 12.52 3.14
C PRO A 69 3.07 12.64 2.90
N GLY A 70 2.64 13.06 1.70
CA GLY A 70 1.23 13.18 1.35
C GLY A 70 0.56 11.81 1.28
N TYR A 71 1.17 10.88 0.54
CA TYR A 71 0.65 9.52 0.38
C TYR A 71 0.48 8.79 1.72
N PHE A 72 1.51 8.79 2.59
CA PHE A 72 1.40 8.08 3.87
C PHE A 72 0.56 8.81 4.92
N ARG A 73 0.41 10.14 4.86
CA ARG A 73 -0.61 10.84 5.66
C ARG A 73 -2.02 10.39 5.27
N PHE A 74 -2.26 10.19 3.97
CA PHE A 74 -3.54 9.68 3.48
C PHE A 74 -3.76 8.21 3.91
N VAL A 75 -2.78 7.33 3.72
CA VAL A 75 -2.83 5.94 4.23
C VAL A 75 -3.14 5.89 5.72
N ARG A 76 -2.46 6.70 6.55
CA ARG A 76 -2.70 6.77 7.99
C ARG A 76 -4.15 7.17 8.30
N ARG A 77 -4.70 8.16 7.61
CA ARG A 77 -6.09 8.59 7.79
C ARG A 77 -7.09 7.49 7.43
N ILE A 78 -6.82 6.75 6.36
CA ILE A 78 -7.63 5.60 5.96
C ILE A 78 -7.54 4.47 7.00
N ALA A 79 -6.35 4.17 7.54
CA ALA A 79 -6.20 3.18 8.61
C ALA A 79 -7.04 3.50 9.85
N VAL A 80 -7.01 4.75 10.30
CA VAL A 80 -7.87 5.21 11.41
C VAL A 80 -9.36 5.08 11.05
N ALA A 81 -9.76 5.50 9.84
CA ALA A 81 -11.15 5.43 9.41
C ALA A 81 -11.68 3.99 9.26
N VAL A 82 -10.84 3.06 8.80
CA VAL A 82 -11.17 1.63 8.71
C VAL A 82 -11.37 1.04 10.11
N GLU A 83 -10.48 1.38 11.05
CA GLU A 83 -10.61 0.91 12.42
C GLU A 83 -11.88 1.44 13.10
N THR A 84 -12.06 2.76 13.12
CA THR A 84 -13.17 3.40 13.83
C THR A 84 -14.51 3.17 13.13
N GLY A 85 -14.55 3.26 11.80
CA GLY A 85 -15.77 3.13 11.02
C GLY A 85 -16.35 1.71 10.99
N LEU A 86 -15.52 0.69 11.27
CA LEU A 86 -15.93 -0.71 11.29
C LEU A 86 -15.95 -1.32 12.70
N GLY A 87 -15.58 -0.54 13.73
CA GLY A 87 -15.41 -1.06 15.09
C GLY A 87 -14.40 -2.20 15.18
N ALA A 88 -13.36 -2.17 14.34
CA ALA A 88 -12.32 -3.19 14.33
C ALA A 88 -11.38 -3.00 15.54
N GLY A 89 -10.73 -4.08 15.97
CA GLY A 89 -9.72 -4.01 17.04
C GLY A 89 -8.36 -3.46 16.60
N GLY A 90 -8.20 -3.15 15.30
CA GLY A 90 -7.00 -2.60 14.71
C GLY A 90 -7.00 -2.71 13.19
N THR A 91 -5.86 -2.40 12.57
CA THR A 91 -5.64 -2.59 11.13
C THR A 91 -4.35 -3.33 10.84
N PHE A 92 -4.33 -4.07 9.73
CA PHE A 92 -3.12 -4.57 9.09
C PHE A 92 -2.88 -3.72 7.84
N VAL A 93 -1.76 -2.99 7.83
CA VAL A 93 -1.37 -2.09 6.73
C VAL A 93 -0.15 -2.66 6.04
N ALA A 94 -0.25 -2.94 4.73
CA ALA A 94 0.82 -3.62 4.00
C ALA A 94 0.87 -3.23 2.53
N MET A 95 2.06 -3.44 1.95
CA MET A 95 2.33 -3.21 0.53
C MET A 95 3.16 -4.37 0.01
N ASN A 96 2.77 -4.90 -1.14
CA ASN A 96 3.61 -5.82 -1.89
C ASN A 96 4.30 -5.04 -3.01
N ASN A 97 5.62 -5.18 -3.12
CA ASN A 97 6.41 -4.53 -4.16
C ASN A 97 6.96 -5.60 -5.11
N LYS A 98 6.44 -5.64 -6.35
CA LYS A 98 6.79 -6.59 -7.43
C LYS A 98 6.37 -8.04 -7.17
N VAL A 99 6.76 -8.65 -6.05
CA VAL A 99 6.38 -10.03 -5.68
C VAL A 99 5.06 -10.03 -4.92
N SER A 100 4.14 -10.94 -5.26
CA SER A 100 2.78 -11.02 -4.71
C SER A 100 1.95 -9.74 -4.88
N GLN A 101 2.34 -8.90 -5.84
CA GLN A 101 1.63 -7.70 -6.23
C GLN A 101 0.70 -8.04 -7.41
N SER A 102 -0.61 -8.08 -7.17
CA SER A 102 -1.57 -8.55 -8.17
C SER A 102 -1.83 -7.55 -9.30
N VAL A 103 -1.80 -6.24 -8.99
CA VAL A 103 -1.92 -5.15 -9.95
C VAL A 103 -0.64 -4.33 -9.91
N PRO A 104 0.07 -4.12 -11.04
CA PRO A 104 1.32 -3.35 -11.10
C PRO A 104 1.03 -1.84 -11.07
N HIS A 105 0.35 -1.39 -10.01
CA HIS A 105 0.13 -0.01 -9.63
C HIS A 105 0.23 0.02 -8.11
N LEU A 106 1.08 0.87 -7.55
CA LEU A 106 1.32 1.03 -6.14
C LEU A 106 0.01 1.08 -5.35
N HIS A 107 -0.16 0.14 -4.43
CA HIS A 107 -1.34 0.11 -3.57
C HIS A 107 -0.94 -0.31 -2.17
N THR A 108 -1.50 0.41 -1.20
CA THR A 108 -1.42 0.04 0.20
C THR A 108 -2.71 -0.62 0.62
N HIS A 109 -2.61 -1.85 1.10
CA HIS A 109 -3.68 -2.57 1.75
C HIS A 109 -3.91 -1.98 3.14
N VAL A 110 -5.16 -1.70 3.49
CA VAL A 110 -5.60 -1.35 4.84
C VAL A 110 -6.73 -2.30 5.19
N VAL A 111 -6.40 -3.33 5.96
CA VAL A 111 -7.29 -4.45 6.27
C VAL A 111 -7.76 -4.30 7.72
N PRO A 112 -9.07 -4.28 8.03
CA PRO A 112 -9.55 -4.29 9.41
C PRO A 112 -9.20 -5.62 10.07
N ARG A 113 -8.78 -5.58 11.34
CA ARG A 113 -8.38 -6.75 12.13
C ARG A 113 -9.12 -6.78 13.46
N THR A 114 -9.46 -7.97 13.91
CA THR A 114 -10.01 -8.20 15.25
C THR A 114 -9.37 -9.45 15.83
N LYS A 115 -9.19 -9.49 17.16
CA LYS A 115 -8.62 -10.67 17.82
C LYS A 115 -9.46 -11.91 17.49
N GLY A 116 -8.82 -12.94 16.96
CA GLY A 116 -9.51 -14.18 16.59
C GLY A 116 -10.31 -14.11 15.29
N ASP A 117 -10.12 -13.10 14.45
CA ASP A 117 -10.76 -12.94 13.13
C ASP A 117 -10.48 -14.08 12.13
N GLY A 118 -9.69 -15.07 12.52
CA GLY A 118 -9.44 -16.25 11.73
C GLY A 118 -8.52 -15.98 10.56
N LEU A 119 -7.68 -14.93 10.61
CA LEU A 119 -6.56 -14.79 9.68
C LEU A 119 -5.64 -16.01 9.83
N ARG A 120 -5.88 -17.02 8.99
CA ARG A 120 -5.14 -18.27 8.91
C ARG A 120 -4.35 -18.23 7.61
N GLY A 121 -3.11 -18.72 7.61
CA GLY A 121 -2.29 -18.70 6.39
C GLY A 121 -1.44 -17.45 6.22
N PHE A 122 -1.57 -16.44 7.09
CA PHE A 122 -0.60 -15.34 7.18
C PHE A 122 0.66 -15.84 7.91
N PHE A 123 1.34 -16.81 7.29
CA PHE A 123 2.58 -17.38 7.76
C PHE A 123 3.69 -16.39 7.42
N TRP A 124 4.10 -15.56 8.38
CA TRP A 124 5.48 -15.09 8.45
C TRP A 124 6.28 -16.16 9.18
N PRO A 125 6.76 -17.21 8.48
CA PRO A 125 7.63 -18.19 9.11
C PRO A 125 8.83 -17.42 9.67
N ARG A 126 9.04 -17.55 10.98
CA ARG A 126 10.19 -16.93 11.64
C ARG A 126 11.37 -17.89 11.47
N THR A 127 12.36 -17.44 10.73
CA THR A 127 13.68 -18.08 10.71
C THR A 127 14.61 -17.37 11.69
N ARG A 128 15.69 -18.04 12.10
CA ARG A 128 16.77 -17.45 12.89
C ARG A 128 18.03 -17.41 12.04
N TYR A 129 18.87 -16.41 12.26
CA TYR A 129 20.28 -16.49 11.85
C TYR A 129 20.97 -17.60 12.63
N ALA A 130 22.04 -18.16 12.06
CA ALA A 130 22.87 -19.16 12.71
C ALA A 130 23.58 -18.59 13.95
N ASP A 131 24.09 -17.35 13.84
CA ASP A 131 24.82 -16.62 14.88
C ASP A 131 24.78 -15.10 14.61
N ASP A 132 25.43 -14.33 15.50
CA ASP A 132 25.50 -12.87 15.43
C ASP A 132 26.35 -12.39 14.24
N ASP A 133 27.35 -13.16 13.81
CA ASP A 133 28.20 -12.82 12.67
C ASP A 133 27.41 -12.91 11.35
N GLU A 134 26.58 -13.95 11.18
CA GLU A 134 25.67 -14.04 10.03
C GLU A 134 24.69 -12.86 10.01
N ALA A 135 24.08 -12.54 11.16
CA ALA A 135 23.15 -11.43 11.30
C ALA A 135 23.80 -10.09 10.92
N GLN A 136 25.01 -9.83 11.40
CA GLN A 136 25.77 -8.62 11.07
C GLN A 136 26.12 -8.59 9.57
N GLY A 137 26.49 -9.72 8.98
CA GLY A 137 26.75 -9.81 7.54
C GLY A 137 25.54 -9.51 6.66
N TYR A 138 24.31 -9.80 7.10
CA TYR A 138 23.10 -9.31 6.41
C TYR A 138 22.89 -7.80 6.61
N ALA A 139 23.09 -7.30 7.84
CA ALA A 139 22.93 -5.88 8.15
C ALA A 139 23.86 -5.00 7.30
N ASP A 140 25.15 -5.38 7.20
CA ASP A 140 26.15 -4.62 6.44
C ASP A 140 25.83 -4.58 4.95
N ARG A 141 25.39 -5.71 4.37
CA ARG A 141 24.98 -5.76 2.96
C ARG A 141 23.80 -4.86 2.65
N VAL A 142 22.82 -4.79 3.56
CA VAL A 142 21.66 -3.91 3.42
C VAL A 142 22.07 -2.45 3.59
N ALA A 143 22.89 -2.13 4.60
CA ALA A 143 23.38 -0.78 4.85
C ALA A 143 24.22 -0.24 3.68
N ALA A 144 25.11 -1.07 3.11
CA ALA A 144 25.93 -0.69 1.96
C ALA A 144 25.11 -0.44 0.69
N ALA A 145 23.92 -1.04 0.57
CA ALA A 145 23.02 -0.86 -0.57
C ALA A 145 21.99 0.27 -0.38
N LEU A 146 22.00 0.96 0.77
CA LEU A 146 21.06 2.05 1.05
C LEU A 146 21.30 3.24 0.10
N PRO A 147 20.30 3.68 -0.68
CA PRO A 147 20.45 4.85 -1.54
C PRO A 147 20.72 6.12 -0.73
N ALA A 148 21.49 7.05 -1.31
CA ALA A 148 21.67 8.38 -0.74
C ALA A 148 20.34 9.15 -0.70
N THR A 149 20.22 10.05 0.27
CA THR A 149 19.03 10.88 0.53
C THR A 149 18.76 11.90 -0.57
#